data_AF-K2E7H3-F1
#
_entry.id   AF-K2E7H3-F1
#
_cell.length_a   1.000
_cell.length_b   1.000
_cell.length_c   1.000
_cell.angle_alpha   90.00
_cell.angle_beta   90.00
_cell.angle_gamma   90.00
#
_symmetry.space_group_name_H-M   'P 1'
#
loop_
_entity.id
_entity.type
_entity.pdbx_description
1 polymer ?
#
loop_
_entity_poly.entity_id
_entity_poly.type
_entity_poly.pdbx_seq_one_letter_code
_entity_poly.pdbx_strand_id
1 'polypeptide(L)'
;MKNKTALITGITGQDGAYLVELLLAKNYIVHGVKRQTVLEIAPEYFRPTEVDSLLGDASKAREKLGWKPEHSFDDLVFDMINGDLVLFRKSKLLKDNGHEMLCEHMD
;
A
#
# COMPACT_ATOMS: atom_id res chain seq x y z
N MET A 1 25.78 7.09 -35.64
CA MET A 1 24.49 6.38 -35.44
C MET A 1 23.73 7.10 -34.34
N LYS A 2 22.43 7.38 -34.49
CA LYS A 2 21.62 7.93 -33.39
C LYS A 2 21.49 6.87 -32.30
N ASN A 3 21.89 7.19 -31.07
CA ASN A 3 21.62 6.32 -29.93
C ASN A 3 20.10 6.14 -29.81
N LYS A 4 19.65 4.90 -29.64
CA LYS A 4 18.23 4.58 -29.51
C LYS A 4 17.78 4.99 -28.11
N THR A 5 16.68 5.73 -28.03
CA THR A 5 16.15 6.24 -26.76
C THR A 5 14.89 5.48 -26.38
N ALA A 6 14.75 5.13 -25.10
CA ALA A 6 13.58 4.49 -24.52
C ALA A 6 13.07 5.29 -23.31
N LEU A 7 11.75 5.38 -23.15
CA LEU A 7 11.08 5.97 -21.97
C LEU A 7 10.37 4.87 -21.19
N ILE A 8 10.62 4.77 -19.88
CA ILE A 8 10.01 3.76 -18.99
C ILE A 8 9.24 4.47 -17.87
N THR A 9 7.93 4.24 -17.81
CA THR A 9 7.02 4.90 -16.86
C THR A 9 6.86 4.18 -15.51
N GLY A 10 7.37 2.95 -15.41
CA GLY A 10 7.41 2.12 -14.20
C GLY A 10 8.83 1.77 -13.79
N ILE A 11 9.77 2.70 -13.95
CA ILE A 11 11.21 2.43 -13.80
C ILE A 11 11.60 1.94 -12.39
N THR A 12 10.81 2.26 -11.38
CA THR A 12 11.03 1.89 -9.98
C THR A 12 10.38 0.56 -9.58
N GLY A 13 9.64 -0.09 -10.48
CA GLY A 13 9.09 -1.43 -10.23
C GLY A 13 10.11 -2.53 -10.54
N GLN A 14 9.85 -3.75 -10.05
CA GLN A 14 10.70 -4.92 -10.27
C GLN A 14 11.00 -5.15 -11.77
N ASP A 15 9.96 -5.23 -12.59
CA ASP A 15 10.12 -5.48 -14.04
C ASP A 15 10.77 -4.28 -14.77
N GLY A 16 10.50 -3.06 -14.28
CA GLY A 16 11.09 -1.84 -14.82
C GLY A 16 12.60 -1.79 -14.63
N ALA A 17 13.10 -2.21 -13.46
CA ALA A 17 14.53 -2.28 -13.16
C ALA A 17 15.26 -3.26 -14.10
N TYR A 18 14.72 -4.47 -14.29
CA TYR A 18 15.31 -5.46 -15.20
C TYR A 18 15.32 -4.99 -16.66
N LEU A 19 14.26 -4.31 -17.12
CA LEU A 19 14.20 -3.77 -18.47
C LEU A 19 15.23 -2.65 -18.70
N VAL A 20 15.48 -1.81 -17.70
CA VAL A 20 16.53 -0.78 -17.76
C VAL A 20 17.89 -1.43 -17.96
N GLU A 21 18.24 -2.43 -17.15
CA GLU A 21 19.53 -3.12 -17.26
C GLU A 21 19.74 -3.71 -18.66
N LEU A 22 18.71 -4.38 -19.20
CA LEU A 22 18.74 -4.95 -20.55
C LEU A 22 18.94 -3.88 -21.64
N LEU A 23 18.26 -2.75 -21.54
CA LEU A 23 18.32 -1.67 -22.55
C LEU A 23 19.65 -0.93 -22.49
N LEU A 24 20.17 -0.67 -21.28
CA LEU A 24 21.50 -0.11 -21.09
C LEU A 24 22.58 -1.03 -21.68
N ALA A 25 22.48 -2.34 -21.45
CA ALA A 25 23.38 -3.34 -22.05
C ALA A 25 23.32 -3.36 -23.59
N LYS A 26 22.19 -2.97 -24.18
CA LYS A 26 22.00 -2.80 -25.63
C LYS A 26 22.36 -1.40 -26.14
N ASN A 27 23.00 -0.58 -25.30
CA ASN A 27 23.48 0.76 -25.63
C ASN A 27 22.35 1.76 -25.96
N TYR A 28 21.19 1.61 -25.30
CA TYR A 28 20.09 2.57 -25.35
C TYR A 28 20.31 3.70 -24.34
N ILE A 29 19.78 4.88 -24.67
CA ILE A 29 19.56 5.96 -23.70
C ILE A 29 18.20 5.72 -23.06
N VAL A 30 18.14 5.58 -21.74
CA VAL A 30 16.90 5.28 -21.02
C VAL A 30 16.51 6.48 -20.16
N HIS A 31 15.27 6.95 -20.33
CA HIS A 31 14.64 7.93 -19.44
C HIS A 31 13.57 7.25 -18.59
N GLY A 32 13.60 7.50 -17.29
CA GLY A 32 12.63 6.96 -16.35
C GLY A 32 11.66 8.01 -15.84
N VAL A 33 10.38 7.65 -15.71
CA VAL A 33 9.42 8.42 -14.92
C VAL A 33 9.30 7.76 -13.56
N LYS A 34 9.77 8.45 -12.52
CA LYS A 34 9.55 8.06 -11.12
C LYS A 34 8.21 8.61 -10.66
N ARG A 35 7.33 7.74 -10.19
CA ARG A 35 6.09 8.12 -9.50
C ARG A 35 6.35 8.16 -8.00
N GLN A 36 5.45 8.82 -7.26
CA GLN A 36 5.50 8.76 -5.81
C GLN A 36 5.14 7.33 -5.36
N THR A 37 6.09 6.68 -4.68
CA THR A 37 5.84 5.41 -4.00
C THR A 37 4.98 5.68 -2.77
N VAL A 38 3.86 4.99 -2.65
CA VAL A 38 2.95 5.06 -1.49
C VAL A 38 2.90 3.75 -0.69
N LEU A 39 3.48 2.69 -1.24
CA LEU A 39 3.57 1.36 -0.65
C LEU A 39 4.97 0.79 -0.92
N GLU A 40 5.62 0.29 0.13
CA GLU A 40 6.91 -0.39 0.06
C GLU A 40 6.90 -1.58 1.03
N ILE A 41 7.64 -2.64 0.70
CA ILE A 41 7.79 -3.80 1.58
C ILE A 41 9.01 -3.54 2.47
N ALA A 42 8.77 -3.33 3.75
CA ALA A 42 9.82 -3.19 4.76
C ALA A 42 10.09 -4.56 5.41
N PRO A 43 11.29 -5.14 5.27
CA PRO A 43 11.60 -6.47 5.81
C PRO A 43 11.43 -6.60 7.32
N GLU A 44 11.45 -5.49 8.05
CA GLU A 44 11.29 -5.43 9.49
C GLU A 44 9.90 -5.90 9.96
N TYR A 45 8.90 -5.89 9.07
CA TYR A 45 7.53 -6.34 9.37
C TYR A 45 7.31 -7.84 9.12
N PHE A 46 8.29 -8.58 8.58
CA PHE A 46 8.16 -10.03 8.44
C PHE A 46 8.21 -10.71 9.81
N ARG A 47 7.25 -11.58 10.09
CA ARG A 47 7.23 -12.34 11.34
C ARG A 47 8.15 -13.55 11.20
N PRO A 48 8.96 -13.89 12.23
CA PRO A 48 9.81 -15.09 12.20
C PRO A 48 9.04 -16.40 11.97
N THR A 49 7.76 -16.41 12.35
CA THR A 49 6.83 -17.52 12.15
C THR A 49 5.54 -16.97 11.57
N GLU A 50 5.38 -17.10 10.26
CA GLU A 50 4.17 -16.66 9.56
C GLU A 50 3.03 -17.67 9.63
N VAL A 51 1.82 -17.16 9.43
CA VAL A 51 0.60 -17.96 9.30
C VAL A 51 0.00 -17.68 7.93
N ASP A 52 0.16 -18.62 7.00
CA ASP A 52 -0.18 -18.41 5.59
C ASP A 52 -1.69 -18.33 5.32
N SER A 53 -2.52 -19.04 6.09
CA SER A 53 -3.96 -19.07 5.88
C SER A 53 -4.73 -19.29 7.18
N LEU A 54 -5.75 -18.45 7.38
CA LEU A 54 -6.72 -18.59 8.45
C LEU A 54 -8.13 -18.46 7.86
N LEU A 55 -8.88 -19.56 7.89
CA LEU A 55 -10.26 -19.61 7.44
C LEU A 55 -11.15 -20.19 8.55
N GLY A 56 -12.01 -19.34 9.12
CA GLY A 56 -12.89 -19.72 10.22
C GLY A 56 -14.22 -20.32 9.74
N ASP A 57 -14.67 -21.40 10.40
CA ASP A 57 -16.04 -21.90 10.26
C ASP A 57 -16.93 -21.44 11.42
N ALA A 58 -17.84 -20.51 11.11
CA ALA A 58 -18.79 -19.97 12.08
C ALA A 58 -20.12 -20.74 12.19
N SER A 59 -20.22 -21.99 11.68
CA SER A 59 -21.46 -22.78 11.68
C SER A 59 -22.05 -22.94 13.09
N LYS A 60 -21.21 -23.26 14.08
CA LYS A 60 -21.64 -23.38 15.48
C LYS A 60 -22.27 -22.09 16.04
N ALA A 61 -21.73 -20.93 15.68
CA ALA A 61 -22.25 -19.63 16.13
C ALA A 61 -23.60 -19.32 15.46
N ARG A 62 -23.73 -19.61 14.16
CA ARG A 62 -24.99 -19.48 13.43
C ARG A 62 -26.09 -20.34 14.04
N GLU A 63 -25.79 -21.61 14.34
CA GLU A 63 -26.78 -22.56 14.86
C GLU A 63 -27.21 -22.24 16.29
N LYS A 64 -26.24 -21.98 17.18
CA LYS A 64 -26.54 -21.83 18.61
C LYS A 64 -26.98 -20.44 19.01
N LEU A 65 -26.49 -19.42 18.30
CA LEU A 65 -26.69 -18.01 18.67
C LEU A 65 -27.52 -17.25 17.63
N GLY A 66 -27.85 -17.87 16.50
CA GLY A 66 -28.46 -17.15 15.37
C GLY A 66 -27.52 -16.09 14.76
N TRP A 67 -26.25 -16.08 15.17
CA TRP A 67 -25.30 -15.03 14.82
C TRP A 67 -24.95 -15.05 13.34
N LYS A 68 -24.96 -13.88 12.70
CA LYS A 68 -24.53 -13.68 11.31
C LYS A 68 -23.77 -12.35 11.22
N PRO A 69 -22.71 -12.25 10.40
CA PRO A 69 -22.03 -10.98 10.18
C PRO A 69 -22.98 -10.00 9.50
N GLU A 70 -23.08 -8.79 10.04
CA GLU A 70 -23.92 -7.72 9.49
C GLU A 70 -23.19 -6.93 8.39
N HIS A 71 -21.86 -6.85 8.47
CA HIS A 71 -21.00 -6.13 7.54
C HIS A 71 -20.20 -7.09 6.66
N SER A 72 -20.08 -6.75 5.37
CA SER A 72 -19.15 -7.43 4.47
C SER A 72 -17.71 -6.93 4.68
N PHE A 73 -16.75 -7.62 4.05
CA PHE A 73 -15.36 -7.17 4.05
C PHE A 73 -15.21 -5.80 3.38
N ASP A 74 -15.91 -5.57 2.27
CA ASP A 74 -15.85 -4.31 1.53
C ASP A 74 -16.44 -3.15 2.35
N ASP A 75 -17.53 -3.40 3.08
CA ASP A 75 -18.14 -2.41 3.99
C ASP A 75 -17.13 -2.01 5.08
N LEU A 76 -16.47 -3.00 5.69
CA LEU A 76 -15.46 -2.76 6.72
C LEU A 76 -14.29 -1.93 6.18
N VAL A 77 -13.76 -2.28 5.00
CA VAL A 77 -12.67 -1.52 4.35
C VAL A 77 -13.09 -0.09 4.08
N PHE A 78 -14.32 0.11 3.57
CA PHE A 78 -14.86 1.43 3.29
C PHE A 78 -14.99 2.28 4.56
N ASP A 79 -15.54 1.71 5.64
CA ASP A 79 -15.70 2.39 6.92
C ASP A 79 -14.35 2.81 7.52
N MET A 80 -13.35 1.92 7.47
CA MET A 80 -11.99 2.22 7.93
C MET A 80 -11.34 3.37 7.14
N ILE A 81 -11.41 3.32 5.80
CA ILE A 81 -10.85 4.37 4.95
C ILE A 81 -11.53 5.72 5.22
N ASN A 82 -12.85 5.72 5.40
CA ASN A 82 -13.57 6.96 5.72
C ASN A 82 -13.15 7.53 7.07
N GLY A 83 -12.97 6.65 8.08
CA GLY A 83 -12.39 7.04 9.37
C GLY A 83 -11.05 7.74 9.21
N ASP A 84 -10.12 7.12 8.47
CA ASP A 84 -8.79 7.68 8.20
C ASP A 84 -8.87 9.01 7.42
N LEU A 85 -9.76 9.14 6.44
CA LEU A 85 -9.92 10.37 5.67
C LEU A 85 -10.40 11.55 6.54
N VAL A 86 -11.29 11.29 7.51
CA VAL A 86 -11.74 12.32 8.46
C VAL A 86 -10.57 12.77 9.34
N LEU A 87 -9.81 11.84 9.90
CA LEU A 87 -8.62 12.13 10.71
C LEU A 87 -7.55 12.88 9.90
N PHE A 88 -7.32 12.46 8.66
CA PHE A 88 -6.37 13.09 7.75
C PHE A 88 -6.77 14.54 7.44
N ARG A 89 -8.04 14.82 7.14
CA ARG A 89 -8.53 16.19 6.87
C ARG A 89 -8.33 17.12 8.05
N LYS A 90 -8.61 16.64 9.28
CA LYS A 90 -8.36 17.40 10.51
C LYS A 90 -6.87 17.72 10.67
N SER A 91 -6.02 16.71 10.49
CA SER A 91 -4.56 16.85 10.59
C SER A 91 -4.02 17.84 9.57
N LYS A 92 -4.52 17.76 8.32
CA LYS A 92 -4.15 18.68 7.24
C LYS A 92 -4.56 20.12 7.56
N LEU A 93 -5.78 20.34 8.03
CA LEU A 93 -6.27 21.68 8.40
C LEU A 93 -5.37 22.32 9.49
N LEU A 94 -5.04 21.56 10.53
CA LEU A 94 -4.18 22.04 11.62
C LEU A 94 -2.80 22.43 11.10
N LYS A 95 -2.20 21.58 10.26
CA LYS A 95 -0.90 21.83 9.63
C LYS A 95 -0.91 23.06 8.73
N ASP A 96 -1.96 23.21 7.91
CA ASP A 96 -2.12 24.35 6.99
C ASP A 96 -2.29 25.68 7.76
N ASN A 97 -2.73 25.62 9.03
CA ASN A 97 -2.84 26.78 9.93
C ASN A 97 -1.64 26.92 10.90
N GLY A 98 -0.54 26.21 10.67
CA GLY A 98 0.71 26.37 11.43
C GLY A 98 0.72 25.67 12.80
N HIS A 99 -0.22 24.75 13.06
CA HIS A 99 -0.22 23.94 14.27
C HIS A 99 0.55 22.64 14.05
N GLU A 100 1.40 22.29 15.01
CA GLU A 100 2.09 21.01 15.06
C GLU A 100 1.19 19.94 15.70
N MET A 101 1.12 18.78 15.07
CA MET A 101 0.37 17.63 15.58
C MET A 101 1.32 16.75 16.39
N LEU A 102 1.05 16.58 17.69
CA LEU A 102 1.66 15.51 18.46
C LEU A 102 0.94 14.21 18.13
N CYS A 103 1.63 13.23 17.56
CA CYS A 103 1.10 11.88 17.46
C CYS A 103 0.99 11.31 18.88
N GLU A 104 -0.23 11.18 19.40
CA GLU A 104 -0.48 10.37 20.58
C GLU A 104 -0.08 8.94 20.24
N HIS A 105 1.09 8.51 20.73
CA HIS A 105 1.44 7.09 20.76
C HIS A 105 0.42 6.42 21.70
N MET A 106 -0.37 5.49 21.17
CA MET A 106 -0.95 4.47 22.04
C MET A 106 0.20 3.53 22.41
N ASP A 107 0.63 3.62 23.67
CA ASP A 107 1.58 2.69 24.31
C ASP A 107 1.10 1.23 24.20
#